data_AF-A0AAV4UU93-F1
#
_entry.id   AF-A0AAV4UU93-F1
#
_cell.length_a   1.000
_cell.length_b   1.000
_cell.length_c   1.000
_cell.angle_alpha   90.00
_cell.angle_beta   90.00
_cell.angle_gamma   90.00
#
_symmetry.space_group_name_H-M   'P 1'
#
loop_
_entity.id
_entity.type
_entity.pdbx_description
1 polymer ?
#
loop_
_entity_poly.entity_id
_entity_poly.type
_entity_poly.pdbx_seq_one_letter_code
_entity_poly.pdbx_strand_id
1 'polypeptide(L)'
;MHALYSRLIAGDSELRCKKCWGKGTVKCEKCEGHGKLKHFKLLHITWKVHSDDFLSNTFKLPKELIQEKDGLELFSEQKQQIHPIDIEFGRTINEASSVLISKHNSSFRDEQILVQRHTLRAIPFTKAVYSWKNKEGEFYVYGLKKEVYFEDYPQQRCCIC
;
A
#
# COMPACT_ATOMS: atom_id res chain seq x y z
N MET A 1 -32.01 3.63 27.53
CA MET A 1 -32.78 3.45 28.78
C MET A 1 -34.24 3.68 28.48
N HIS A 2 -35.02 2.62 28.24
CA HIS A 2 -36.49 2.72 28.15
C HIS A 2 -37.06 1.80 29.22
N ALA A 3 -37.55 2.37 30.31
CA ALA A 3 -38.28 1.66 31.34
C ALA A 3 -39.75 1.58 30.91
N LEU A 4 -40.20 0.41 30.49
CA LEU A 4 -41.60 0.15 30.21
C LEU A 4 -42.33 -0.01 31.56
N TYR A 5 -43.14 0.99 31.94
CA TYR A 5 -44.01 0.94 33.10
C TYR A 5 -45.24 0.08 32.80
N SER A 6 -45.35 -1.09 33.42
CA SER A 6 -46.61 -1.85 33.46
C SER A 6 -47.46 -1.38 34.63
N ARG A 7 -48.57 -0.68 34.34
CA ARG A 7 -49.62 -0.31 35.31
C ARG A 7 -50.44 -1.55 35.68
N LEU A 8 -50.66 -1.81 36.97
CA LEU A 8 -51.57 -2.86 37.47
C LEU A 8 -52.83 -2.19 38.07
N ILE A 9 -54.00 -2.71 37.68
CA ILE A 9 -55.33 -2.27 38.12
C ILE A 9 -55.67 -2.90 39.48
N ALA A 10 -56.39 -2.15 40.31
CA ALA A 10 -56.82 -2.50 41.67
C ALA A 10 -57.83 -3.66 41.69
N GLY A 11 -57.55 -4.67 42.51
CA GLY A 11 -58.43 -5.78 42.87
C GLY A 11 -57.84 -6.50 44.08
N ASP A 12 -58.67 -6.78 45.08
CA ASP A 12 -58.34 -7.13 46.47
C ASP A 12 -57.82 -8.58 46.64
N SER A 13 -56.80 -8.93 45.87
CA SER A 13 -55.95 -10.10 46.09
C SER A 13 -54.52 -9.68 45.74
N GLU A 14 -53.55 -10.09 46.56
CA GLU A 14 -52.15 -9.71 46.48
C GLU A 14 -51.46 -10.28 45.21
N LEU A 15 -51.94 -9.91 44.01
CA LEU A 15 -51.37 -10.30 42.73
C LEU A 15 -50.09 -9.49 42.51
N ARG A 16 -49.02 -9.90 43.20
CA ARG A 16 -47.68 -9.35 42.99
C ARG A 16 -47.28 -9.63 41.55
N CYS A 17 -46.80 -8.59 40.86
CA CYS A 17 -46.22 -8.74 39.53
C CYS A 17 -45.15 -9.83 39.56
N LYS A 18 -45.34 -10.94 38.81
CA LYS A 18 -44.43 -12.09 38.82
C LYS A 18 -43.01 -11.76 38.38
N LYS A 19 -42.81 -10.64 37.66
CA LYS A 19 -41.49 -10.18 37.19
C LYS A 19 -40.70 -9.41 38.26
N CYS A 20 -41.33 -8.47 38.96
CA CYS A 20 -40.65 -7.64 39.96
C CYS A 20 -41.00 -7.99 41.41
N TRP A 21 -41.90 -8.95 41.63
CA TRP A 21 -42.41 -9.39 42.93
C TRP A 21 -42.91 -8.25 43.83
N GLY A 22 -43.49 -7.20 43.21
CA GLY A 22 -43.96 -6.01 43.92
C GLY A 22 -42.89 -4.96 44.23
N LYS A 23 -41.62 -5.18 43.87
CA LYS A 23 -40.51 -4.22 44.12
C LYS A 23 -40.44 -3.06 43.12
N GLY A 24 -41.24 -3.09 42.04
CA GLY A 24 -41.21 -2.06 40.98
C GLY A 24 -39.95 -2.03 40.11
N THR A 25 -38.93 -2.81 40.45
CA THR A 25 -37.66 -2.92 39.72
C THR A 25 -37.30 -4.39 39.51
N VAL A 26 -36.65 -4.69 38.38
CA VAL A 26 -36.14 -6.02 38.04
C VAL A 26 -34.63 -5.87 37.86
N LYS A 27 -33.85 -6.79 38.44
CA LYS A 27 -32.40 -6.80 38.24
C LYS A 27 -32.10 -7.03 36.76
N CYS A 28 -31.19 -6.24 36.21
CA CYS A 28 -30.69 -6.47 34.86
C CYS A 28 -29.91 -7.80 34.87
N GLU A 29 -30.30 -8.75 34.03
CA GLU A 29 -29.63 -10.07 33.96
C GLU A 29 -28.15 -9.97 33.56
N LYS A 30 -27.80 -8.97 32.73
CA LYS A 30 -26.42 -8.82 32.23
C LYS A 30 -25.44 -8.27 33.28
N CYS A 31 -25.89 -7.37 34.16
CA CYS A 31 -25.03 -6.75 35.17
C CYS A 31 -25.44 -7.09 36.60
N GLU A 32 -26.43 -7.96 36.76
CA GLU A 32 -27.04 -8.41 38.03
C GLU A 32 -27.49 -7.27 38.97
N GLY A 33 -27.75 -6.10 38.41
CA GLY A 33 -28.11 -4.89 39.17
C GLY A 33 -26.90 -4.09 39.70
N HIS A 34 -25.66 -4.48 39.39
CA HIS A 34 -24.46 -3.72 39.75
C HIS A 34 -24.21 -2.50 38.86
N GLY A 35 -24.90 -2.40 37.72
CA GLY A 35 -24.73 -1.28 36.78
C GLY A 35 -23.37 -1.23 36.06
N LYS A 36 -22.54 -2.27 36.24
CA LYS A 36 -21.18 -2.36 35.66
C LYS A 36 -21.12 -3.53 34.68
N LEU A 37 -20.59 -3.28 33.49
CA LEU A 37 -20.39 -4.27 32.44
C LEU A 37 -18.97 -4.12 31.91
N LYS A 38 -18.24 -5.23 31.76
CA LYS A 38 -16.93 -5.24 31.11
C LYS A 38 -17.13 -5.42 29.61
N HIS A 39 -16.58 -4.49 28.83
CA HIS A 39 -16.54 -4.58 27.39
C HIS A 39 -15.08 -4.43 26.95
N PHE A 40 -14.70 -5.12 25.88
CA PHE A 40 -13.42 -4.91 25.21
C PHE A 40 -13.67 -4.84 23.71
N LYS A 41 -12.77 -4.15 23.01
CA LYS A 41 -12.66 -4.19 21.55
C LYS A 41 -11.37 -4.91 21.22
N LEU A 42 -11.45 -5.96 20.42
CA LEU A 42 -10.28 -6.64 19.90
C LEU A 42 -9.85 -5.94 18.60
N LEU A 43 -8.57 -5.56 18.51
CA LEU A 43 -8.00 -4.96 17.31
C LEU A 43 -7.01 -5.96 16.70
N HIS A 44 -7.17 -6.28 15.43
CA HIS A 44 -6.21 -7.05 14.66
C HIS A 44 -5.33 -6.06 13.89
N ILE A 45 -4.04 -5.99 14.25
CA ILE A 45 -3.07 -5.10 13.59
C ILE A 45 -2.26 -5.93 12.61
N THR A 46 -2.26 -5.53 11.35
CA THR A 46 -1.42 -6.11 10.30
C THR A 46 -0.54 -5.04 9.69
N TRP A 47 0.71 -5.41 9.37
CA TRP A 47 1.66 -4.53 8.73
C TRP A 47 1.80 -4.95 7.26
N LYS A 48 1.65 -3.99 6.34
CA LYS A 48 1.80 -4.23 4.91
C LYS A 48 2.63 -3.11 4.28
N VAL A 49 3.51 -3.48 3.35
CA VAL A 49 4.25 -2.53 2.52
C VAL A 49 3.57 -2.45 1.17
N HIS A 50 3.29 -1.23 0.72
CA HIS A 50 2.83 -0.96 -0.64
C HIS A 50 3.96 -0.26 -1.40
N SER A 51 4.23 -0.73 -2.61
CA SER A 51 5.29 -0.21 -3.47
C SER A 51 4.73 0.06 -4.86
N ASP A 52 5.04 1.22 -5.40
CA ASP A 52 4.73 1.60 -6.77
C ASP A 52 5.96 2.28 -7.38
N ASP A 53 6.25 1.97 -8.63
CA ASP A 53 7.41 2.48 -9.34
C ASP A 53 7.00 3.16 -10.64
N PHE A 54 7.81 4.12 -11.08
CA PHE A 54 7.69 4.78 -12.37
C PHE A 54 9.02 4.74 -13.12
N LEU A 55 8.97 4.41 -14.41
CA LEU A 55 10.11 4.46 -15.32
C LEU A 55 9.84 5.51 -16.39
N SER A 56 10.68 6.54 -16.44
CA SER A 56 10.52 7.67 -17.37
C SER A 56 10.77 7.29 -18.83
N ASN A 57 11.77 6.45 -19.10
CA ASN A 57 12.12 6.02 -20.44
C ASN A 57 12.78 4.63 -20.42
N THR A 58 12.33 3.77 -21.32
CA THR A 58 12.86 2.40 -21.47
C THR A 58 13.40 2.12 -22.87
N PHE A 59 13.29 3.03 -23.83
CA PHE A 59 13.63 2.76 -25.24
C PHE A 59 13.07 1.38 -25.68
N LYS A 60 13.94 0.43 -26.08
CA LYS A 60 13.58 -0.99 -26.32
C LYS A 60 14.08 -1.94 -25.23
N LEU A 61 14.61 -1.44 -24.13
CA LEU A 61 14.94 -2.27 -22.97
C LEU A 61 13.65 -2.69 -22.26
N PRO A 62 13.43 -3.99 -22.02
CA PRO A 62 12.34 -4.46 -21.18
C PRO A 62 12.35 -3.79 -19.80
N LYS A 63 11.16 -3.42 -19.30
CA LYS A 63 11.01 -2.72 -18.02
C LYS A 63 11.45 -3.58 -16.85
N GLU A 64 11.18 -4.87 -16.94
CA GLU A 64 11.48 -5.88 -15.93
C GLU A 64 13.00 -5.94 -15.70
N LEU A 65 13.78 -5.91 -16.79
CA LEU A 65 15.24 -5.89 -16.72
C LEU A 65 15.79 -4.62 -16.07
N ILE A 66 15.04 -3.51 -16.08
CA ILE A 66 15.47 -2.25 -15.47
C ILE A 66 15.07 -2.23 -13.99
N GLN A 67 13.85 -2.66 -13.66
CA GLN A 67 13.33 -2.64 -12.29
C GLN A 67 14.16 -3.49 -11.32
N GLU A 68 14.68 -4.63 -11.80
CA GLU A 68 15.49 -5.55 -11.00
C GLU A 68 16.91 -5.03 -10.70
N LYS A 69 17.37 -3.96 -11.36
CA LYS A 69 18.77 -3.52 -11.28
C LYS A 69 19.01 -2.49 -10.19
N ASP A 70 20.22 -2.58 -9.65
CA ASP A 70 20.80 -1.52 -8.85
C ASP A 70 21.04 -0.30 -9.73
N GLY A 71 20.57 0.86 -9.25
CA GLY A 71 20.78 2.16 -9.86
C GLY A 71 21.54 3.07 -8.90
N LEU A 72 22.08 4.16 -9.44
CA LEU A 72 22.63 5.25 -8.63
C LEU A 72 21.48 5.97 -7.93
N GLU A 73 21.48 5.98 -6.61
CA GLU A 73 20.52 6.76 -5.83
C GLU A 73 20.82 8.26 -5.99
N LEU A 74 19.90 8.98 -6.62
CA LEU A 74 19.98 10.43 -6.80
C LEU A 74 19.29 11.20 -5.68
N PHE A 75 18.24 10.60 -5.12
CA PHE A 75 17.47 11.16 -4.02
C PHE A 75 16.83 10.04 -3.22
N SER A 76 16.80 10.19 -1.89
CA SER A 76 16.10 9.27 -1.00
C SER A 76 15.63 10.02 0.24
N GLU A 77 14.34 9.92 0.52
CA GLU A 77 13.73 10.53 1.69
C GLU A 77 12.76 9.54 2.33
N GLN A 78 12.74 9.54 3.67
CA GLN A 78 11.83 8.71 4.44
C GLN A 78 11.23 9.51 5.60
N LYS A 79 9.91 9.67 5.58
CA LYS A 79 9.12 10.43 6.58
C LYS A 79 7.75 9.79 6.75
N GLN A 80 6.98 10.20 7.76
CA GLN A 80 5.60 9.73 7.92
C GLN A 80 4.72 10.14 6.72
N GLN A 81 4.93 11.35 6.20
CA GLN A 81 4.34 11.85 4.97
C GLN A 81 5.42 12.61 4.21
N ILE A 82 5.52 12.33 2.91
CA ILE A 82 6.52 12.89 2.00
C ILE A 82 5.84 13.80 0.97
N HIS A 83 6.62 14.73 0.42
CA HIS A 83 6.17 15.59 -0.67
C HIS A 83 6.74 15.10 -2.01
N PRO A 84 6.08 15.43 -3.14
CA PRO A 84 6.62 15.14 -4.46
C PRO A 84 8.03 15.71 -4.64
N ILE A 85 8.84 15.01 -5.41
CA ILE A 85 10.15 15.51 -5.83
C ILE A 85 9.92 16.77 -6.65
N ASP A 86 10.46 17.89 -6.16
CA ASP A 86 10.44 19.19 -6.82
C ASP A 86 11.88 19.64 -7.13
N ILE A 87 12.58 18.83 -7.92
CA ILE A 87 14.00 19.05 -8.27
C ILE A 87 14.11 19.13 -9.80
N GLU A 88 15.23 19.64 -10.30
CA GLU A 88 15.57 19.82 -11.74
C GLU A 88 15.67 18.50 -12.55
N PHE A 89 15.18 17.37 -12.06
CA PHE A 89 15.24 16.08 -12.77
C PHE A 89 14.29 15.99 -13.98
N GLY A 90 13.50 17.03 -14.22
CA GLY A 90 12.66 17.18 -15.40
C GLY A 90 11.18 16.91 -15.12
N ARG A 91 10.33 17.53 -15.94
CA ARG A 91 8.87 17.58 -15.75
C ARG A 91 8.25 16.19 -15.54
N THR A 92 8.64 15.21 -16.34
CA THR A 92 8.08 13.85 -16.27
C THR A 92 8.32 13.17 -14.92
N ILE A 93 9.48 13.37 -14.31
CA ILE A 93 9.81 12.79 -13.01
C ILE A 93 8.99 13.47 -11.91
N ASN A 94 8.85 14.79 -11.95
CA ASN A 94 8.09 15.55 -10.94
C ASN A 94 6.59 15.23 -11.00
N GLU A 95 6.05 15.11 -12.22
CA GLU A 95 4.66 14.67 -12.45
C GLU A 95 4.45 13.24 -11.95
N ALA A 96 5.35 12.31 -12.27
CA ALA A 96 5.26 10.93 -11.80
C ALA A 96 5.35 10.83 -10.27
N SER A 97 6.27 11.56 -9.65
CA SER A 97 6.39 11.63 -8.19
C SER A 97 5.08 12.13 -7.54
N SER A 98 4.47 13.17 -8.12
CA SER A 98 3.19 13.72 -7.67
C SER A 98 2.04 12.71 -7.77
N VAL A 99 1.98 11.97 -8.89
CA VAL A 99 0.98 10.92 -9.10
C VAL A 99 1.16 9.77 -8.11
N LEU A 100 2.39 9.30 -7.88
CA LEU A 100 2.69 8.21 -6.96
C LEU A 100 2.27 8.55 -5.53
N ILE A 101 2.62 9.75 -5.05
CA ILE A 101 2.26 10.19 -3.70
C ILE A 101 0.75 10.40 -3.57
N SER A 102 0.10 11.00 -4.57
CA SER A 102 -1.36 11.16 -4.57
C SER A 102 -2.11 9.83 -4.55
N LYS A 103 -1.59 8.84 -5.29
CA LYS A 103 -2.12 7.47 -5.28
C LYS A 103 -2.01 6.86 -3.87
N HIS A 104 -0.84 6.93 -3.24
CA HIS A 104 -0.63 6.37 -1.90
C HIS A 104 -1.53 7.02 -0.84
N ASN A 105 -1.73 8.33 -0.91
CA ASN A 105 -2.59 9.06 0.01
C ASN A 105 -4.10 8.74 -0.14
N SER A 106 -4.52 8.17 -1.28
CA SER A 106 -5.94 7.94 -1.59
C SER A 106 -6.34 6.47 -1.71
N SER A 107 -5.37 5.56 -1.89
CA SER A 107 -5.64 4.15 -2.21
C SER A 107 -6.02 3.29 -0.99
N PHE A 108 -5.63 3.68 0.22
CA PHE A 108 -5.74 2.84 1.41
C PHE A 108 -6.60 3.51 2.49
N ARG A 109 -7.93 3.38 2.38
CA ARG A 109 -8.88 4.06 3.29
C ARG A 109 -8.91 3.51 4.70
N ASP A 110 -8.67 2.20 4.85
CA ASP A 110 -8.70 1.49 6.14
C ASP A 110 -7.30 1.25 6.72
N GLU A 111 -6.28 1.85 6.11
CA GLU A 111 -4.89 1.72 6.54
C GLU A 111 -4.31 3.10 6.91
N GLN A 112 -3.31 3.09 7.78
CA GLN A 112 -2.57 4.30 8.15
C GLN A 112 -1.13 4.19 7.68
N ILE A 113 -0.67 5.19 6.94
CA ILE A 113 0.75 5.32 6.59
C ILE A 113 1.52 5.66 7.86
N LEU A 114 2.34 4.71 8.32
CA LEU A 114 3.29 4.98 9.40
C LEU A 114 4.56 5.68 8.90
N VAL A 115 5.06 5.20 7.76
CA VAL A 115 6.30 5.65 7.15
C VAL A 115 6.15 5.48 5.65
N GLN A 116 6.63 6.47 4.90
CA GLN A 116 6.69 6.47 3.46
C GLN A 116 8.12 6.80 3.03
N ARG A 117 8.65 6.01 2.08
CA ARG A 117 9.97 6.21 1.49
C ARG A 117 9.81 6.55 0.02
N HIS A 118 10.47 7.62 -0.42
CA HIS A 118 10.55 8.02 -1.82
C HIS A 118 12.00 7.94 -2.27
N THR A 119 12.26 7.26 -3.37
CA THR A 119 13.62 7.10 -3.88
C THR A 119 13.63 7.36 -5.38
N LEU A 120 14.53 8.25 -5.82
CA LEU A 120 14.86 8.44 -7.22
C LEU A 120 16.18 7.76 -7.51
N ARG A 121 16.17 6.84 -8.48
CA ARG A 121 17.37 6.12 -8.92
C ARG A 121 17.60 6.35 -10.40
N ALA A 122 18.86 6.57 -10.78
CA ALA A 122 19.31 6.60 -12.16
C ALA A 122 19.96 5.27 -12.53
N ILE A 123 19.47 4.64 -13.58
CA ILE A 123 20.07 3.43 -14.14
C ILE A 123 20.74 3.84 -15.45
N PRO A 124 22.09 3.85 -15.51
CA PRO A 124 22.79 4.21 -16.73
C PRO A 124 22.57 3.12 -17.78
N PHE A 125 22.42 3.54 -19.02
CA PHE A 125 22.50 2.63 -20.15
C PHE A 125 23.15 3.34 -21.33
N THR A 126 23.69 2.54 -22.25
CA THR A 126 24.29 2.98 -23.50
C THR A 126 23.70 2.15 -24.62
N LYS A 127 23.12 2.83 -25.61
CA LYS A 127 22.68 2.22 -26.85
C LYS A 127 23.87 2.16 -27.81
N ALA A 128 24.26 0.97 -28.23
CA ALA A 128 25.26 0.75 -29.25
C ALA A 128 24.56 0.34 -30.55
N VAL A 129 24.79 1.09 -31.62
CA VAL A 129 24.32 0.75 -32.98
C VAL A 129 25.50 0.13 -33.72
N TYR A 130 25.24 -0.95 -34.46
CA TYR A 130 26.27 -1.66 -35.20
C TYR A 130 25.81 -1.97 -36.62
N SER A 131 26.80 -2.16 -37.51
CA SER A 131 26.61 -2.75 -38.83
C SER A 131 27.54 -3.93 -38.98
N TRP A 132 26.99 -5.10 -39.31
CA TRP A 132 27.75 -6.35 -39.46
C TRP A 132 27.15 -7.21 -40.57
N LYS A 133 27.96 -7.59 -41.56
CA LYS A 133 27.54 -8.42 -42.71
C LYS A 133 26.24 -7.92 -43.38
N ASN A 134 26.18 -6.62 -43.67
CA ASN A 134 25.01 -5.93 -44.25
C ASN A 134 23.73 -5.98 -43.39
N LYS A 135 23.84 -6.29 -42.09
CA LYS A 135 22.77 -6.15 -41.11
C LYS A 135 23.10 -5.00 -40.17
N GLU A 136 22.15 -4.11 -39.99
CA GLU A 136 22.19 -3.10 -38.95
C GLU A 136 21.39 -3.58 -37.75
N GLY A 137 21.81 -3.17 -36.56
CA GLY A 137 21.08 -3.48 -35.34
C GLY A 137 21.55 -2.64 -34.17
N GLU A 138 20.98 -2.91 -33.01
CA GLU A 138 21.32 -2.23 -31.79
C GLU A 138 21.32 -3.20 -30.60
N PHE A 139 22.13 -2.86 -29.61
CA PHE A 139 22.11 -3.51 -28.31
C PHE A 139 22.33 -2.47 -27.23
N TYR A 140 22.02 -2.86 -25.99
CA TYR A 140 22.08 -1.97 -24.85
C TYR A 140 23.05 -2.53 -23.82
N VAL A 141 23.94 -1.69 -23.33
CA VAL A 141 24.73 -1.97 -22.11
C VAL A 141 24.09 -1.16 -21.00
N TYR A 142 23.61 -1.80 -19.93
CA TYR A 142 22.80 -1.14 -18.92
C TYR A 142 23.17 -1.58 -17.49
N GLY A 143 22.74 -0.79 -16.52
CA GLY A 143 23.01 -1.01 -15.10
C GLY A 143 24.45 -0.73 -14.71
N LEU A 144 24.69 -0.65 -13.39
CA LEU A 144 26.02 -0.39 -12.84
C LEU A 144 27.02 -1.53 -13.13
N LYS A 145 26.51 -2.75 -13.31
CA LYS A 145 27.28 -3.95 -13.65
C LYS A 145 27.54 -4.12 -15.15
N LYS A 146 27.07 -3.17 -15.99
CA LYS A 146 27.27 -3.16 -17.45
C LYS A 146 26.78 -4.44 -18.14
N GLU A 147 25.57 -4.85 -17.81
CA GLU A 147 24.93 -6.01 -18.43
C GLU A 147 24.47 -5.69 -19.85
N VAL A 148 24.38 -6.72 -20.69
CA VAL A 148 24.06 -6.55 -22.11
C VAL A 148 22.66 -7.08 -22.40
N TYR A 149 21.82 -6.24 -22.98
CA TYR A 149 20.55 -6.64 -23.59
C TYR A 149 20.68 -6.55 -25.11
N PHE A 150 20.47 -7.68 -25.78
CA PHE A 150 20.59 -7.81 -27.22
C PHE A 150 19.46 -8.70 -27.72
N GLU A 151 18.43 -8.07 -28.28
CA GLU A 151 17.25 -8.78 -28.79
C GLU A 151 17.61 -9.67 -29.99
N ASP A 152 18.24 -9.09 -31.02
CA ASP A 152 18.57 -9.78 -32.26
C ASP A 152 20.07 -10.10 -32.40
N TYR A 153 20.64 -10.86 -31.46
CA TYR A 153 22.06 -11.20 -31.49
C TYR A 153 22.43 -11.88 -32.83
N PRO A 154 23.33 -11.30 -33.66
CA PRO A 154 23.50 -11.69 -35.05
C PRO A 154 24.19 -13.05 -35.24
N GLN A 155 24.77 -13.60 -34.16
CA GLN A 155 25.47 -14.88 -34.17
C GLN A 155 24.79 -15.89 -33.24
N GLN A 156 23.63 -16.39 -33.64
CA GLN A 156 22.83 -17.36 -32.86
C GLN A 156 23.44 -18.78 -32.79
N ARG A 157 24.52 -19.06 -33.55
CA ARG A 157 25.16 -20.38 -33.63
C ARG A 157 26.68 -20.28 -33.52
N CYS A 158 27.18 -19.90 -32.35
CA CYS A 158 28.56 -20.16 -32.00
C CYS A 158 28.57 -20.97 -30.70
N CYS A 159 29.20 -22.15 -30.75
CA CYS A 159 29.34 -23.15 -29.68
C CYS A 159 28.16 -24.12 -29.51
N ILE A 160 27.98 -25.02 -30.49
CA ILE A 160 27.80 -26.44 -30.17
C ILE A 160 29.20 -27.04 -30.38
N CYS A 161 29.92 -27.25 -29.28
CA CYS A 161 31.11 -28.10 -29.24
C CYS A 161 30.73 -29.30 -28.37
#